data_AF-A0A9W6PSS0-F1
#
_entry.id   AF-A0A9W6PSS0-F1
#
_cell.length_a   1.000
_cell.length_b   1.000
_cell.length_c   1.000
_cell.angle_alpha   90.00
_cell.angle_beta   90.00
_cell.angle_gamma   90.00
#
_symmetry.space_group_name_H-M   'P 1'
#
loop_
_entity.id
_entity.type
_entity.pdbx_description
1 polymer ?
#
loop_
_entity_poly.entity_id
_entity_poly.type
_entity_poly.pdbx_seq_one_letter_code
_entity_poly.pdbx_strand_id
1 'polypeptide(L)'
;MRLAPGVTFTRLPHGGGVLVNGTTLALTECGEPEAAVIEHLLAHGLPDEAEDAEFRPVAGLPPVAELPTGIDLPPEARPRPVAVLPDAGTGRPPAAVLRRTAEQMVEAGWLLDERRA
;
A
#
# COMPACT_ATOMS: atom_id res chain seq x y z
N MET A 1 3.91 1.06 -15.94
CA MET A 1 2.73 0.61 -15.16
C MET A 1 1.60 1.52 -15.55
N ARG A 2 0.43 0.98 -15.86
CA ARG A 2 -0.71 1.78 -16.29
C ARG A 2 -2.03 1.22 -15.78
N LEU A 3 -3.05 2.05 -15.74
CA LEU A 3 -4.42 1.61 -15.48
C LEU A 3 -4.89 0.65 -16.57
N ALA A 4 -5.68 -0.36 -16.18
CA ALA A 4 -6.32 -1.24 -17.14
C ALA A 4 -7.35 -0.48 -18.00
N PRO A 5 -7.68 -0.96 -19.20
CA PRO A 5 -8.65 -0.31 -20.08
C PRO A 5 -9.99 -0.11 -19.38
N GLY A 6 -10.49 1.12 -19.41
CA GLY A 6 -11.76 1.48 -18.74
C GLY A 6 -11.66 1.67 -17.22
N VAL A 7 -10.48 1.50 -16.62
CA VAL A 7 -10.24 1.82 -15.20
C VAL A 7 -9.80 3.27 -15.06
N THR A 8 -10.43 3.99 -14.12
CA THR A 8 -10.07 5.36 -13.73
C THR A 8 -9.70 5.40 -12.26
N PHE A 9 -8.60 6.07 -11.94
CA PHE A 9 -8.22 6.37 -10.56
C PHE A 9 -8.53 7.84 -10.23
N THR A 10 -9.26 8.07 -9.14
CA THR A 10 -9.62 9.42 -8.67
C THR A 10 -9.15 9.60 -7.24
N ARG A 11 -8.27 10.59 -7.00
CA ARG A 11 -7.84 10.95 -5.65
C ARG A 11 -8.96 11.68 -4.92
N LEU A 12 -9.15 11.37 -3.64
CA LEU A 12 -10.16 12.02 -2.81
C LEU A 12 -9.58 13.25 -2.06
N PRO A 13 -10.41 14.27 -1.74
CA PRO A 13 -9.94 15.52 -1.12
C PRO A 13 -9.33 15.35 0.28
N HIS A 14 -9.72 14.30 1.00
CA HIS A 14 -9.31 14.06 2.40
C HIS A 14 -8.28 12.93 2.53
N GLY A 15 -7.59 12.60 1.44
CA GLY A 15 -6.69 11.45 1.37
C GLY A 15 -7.36 10.23 0.77
N GLY A 16 -6.53 9.28 0.33
CA GLY A 16 -7.01 8.08 -0.37
C GLY A 16 -7.41 8.33 -1.83
N GLY A 17 -8.08 7.35 -2.40
CA GLY A 17 -8.52 7.38 -3.79
C GLY A 17 -9.50 6.27 -4.10
N VAL A 18 -10.11 6.34 -5.27
CA VAL A 18 -11.08 5.34 -5.75
C VAL A 18 -10.67 4.88 -7.13
N LEU A 19 -10.64 3.56 -7.32
CA LEU A 19 -10.55 2.94 -8.63
C LEU A 19 -11.95 2.55 -9.09
N VAL A 20 -12.30 2.96 -10.31
CA VAL A 20 -13.60 2.69 -10.93
C VAL A 20 -13.37 2.05 -12.29
N ASN A 21 -13.99 0.88 -12.53
CA ASN A 21 -14.03 0.26 -13.84
C ASN A 21 -15.32 0.68 -14.55
N GLY A 22 -15.21 1.50 -15.59
CA GLY A 22 -16.36 2.01 -16.35
C GLY A 22 -17.12 0.93 -17.14
N THR A 23 -16.51 -0.24 -17.38
CA THR A 23 -17.14 -1.35 -18.11
C THR A 23 -17.95 -2.24 -17.18
N THR A 24 -17.40 -2.59 -16.01
CA THR A 24 -18.03 -3.51 -15.06
C THR A 24 -18.76 -2.80 -13.91
N LEU A 25 -18.58 -1.49 -13.79
CA LEU A 25 -18.98 -0.68 -12.64
C LEU A 25 -18.41 -1.17 -11.30
N ALA A 26 -17.36 -2.00 -11.34
CA ALA A 26 -16.63 -2.37 -10.15
C ALA A 26 -15.96 -1.12 -9.56
N LEU A 27 -15.99 -1.02 -8.23
CA LEU A 27 -15.39 0.07 -7.49
C LEU A 27 -14.59 -0.50 -6.32
N THR A 28 -13.41 0.05 -6.09
CA THR A 28 -12.63 -0.23 -4.88
C THR A 28 -12.15 1.07 -4.27
N GLU A 29 -12.35 1.20 -2.96
CA GLU A 29 -11.89 2.32 -2.16
C GLU A 29 -10.48 2.01 -1.68
N CYS A 30 -9.56 2.93 -1.93
CA CYS A 30 -8.18 2.86 -1.49
C CYS A 30 -7.98 3.88 -0.37
N GLY A 31 -7.53 3.40 0.79
CA GLY A 31 -7.10 4.28 1.88
C GLY A 31 -5.92 5.16 1.46
N GLU A 32 -5.60 6.18 2.25
CA GLU A 32 -4.47 7.09 2.00
C GLU A 32 -3.13 6.39 1.69
N PRO A 33 -2.66 5.38 2.47
CA PRO A 33 -1.39 4.72 2.16
C PRO A 33 -1.45 3.96 0.83
N GLU A 34 -2.60 3.37 0.52
CA GLU A 34 -2.80 2.57 -0.69
C GLU A 34 -2.88 3.45 -1.94
N ALA A 35 -3.56 4.59 -1.83
CA ALA A 35 -3.61 5.60 -2.88
C ALA A 35 -2.21 6.17 -3.19
N ALA A 36 -1.39 6.45 -2.17
CA ALA A 36 -0.02 6.91 -2.35
C ALA A 36 0.85 5.88 -3.09
N VAL A 37 0.66 4.59 -2.79
CA VAL A 37 1.31 3.48 -3.51
C VAL A 37 0.86 3.41 -4.96
N ILE A 38 -0.45 3.47 -5.22
CA ILE A 38 -1.00 3.44 -6.58
C ILE A 38 -0.49 4.62 -7.41
N GLU A 39 -0.48 5.83 -6.84
CA GLU A 39 0.07 7.02 -7.50
C GLU A 39 1.55 6.86 -7.80
N HIS A 40 2.34 6.34 -6.86
CA HIS A 40 3.75 6.07 -7.08
C HIS A 40 3.96 5.05 -8.20
N LEU A 41 3.18 3.96 -8.22
CA LEU A 41 3.23 2.95 -9.28
C LEU A 41 2.85 3.51 -10.64
N LEU A 42 1.85 4.39 -10.71
CA LEU A 42 1.42 5.01 -11.97
C LEU A 42 2.43 6.06 -12.47
N ALA A 43 3.08 6.80 -11.58
CA ALA A 43 4.05 7.83 -11.93
C ALA A 43 5.45 7.28 -12.25
N HIS A 44 5.91 6.27 -11.49
CA HIS A 44 7.29 5.79 -11.53
C HIS A 44 7.43 4.32 -11.93
N GLY A 45 6.34 3.54 -11.89
CA GLY A 45 6.39 2.10 -12.12
C GLY A 45 6.92 1.31 -10.92
N LEU A 46 7.20 0.03 -11.16
CA LEU A 46 7.84 -0.83 -10.16
C LEU A 46 9.32 -0.44 -9.99
N PRO A 47 9.84 -0.36 -8.75
CA PRO A 47 11.27 -0.19 -8.51
C PRO A 47 12.02 -1.39 -9.07
N ASP A 48 13.21 -1.15 -9.62
CA ASP A 48 14.11 -2.20 -10.07
C ASP A 48 14.80 -2.85 -8.86
N GLU A 49 15.11 -4.15 -8.93
CA GLU A 49 15.70 -4.89 -7.80
C GLU A 49 17.07 -4.33 -7.37
N ALA A 50 17.70 -3.50 -8.22
CA ALA A 50 18.95 -2.81 -7.93
C ALA A 50 18.82 -1.59 -6.99
N GLU A 51 17.62 -1.02 -6.79
CA GLU A 51 17.42 0.15 -5.90
C GLU A 51 17.21 -0.21 -4.42
N ASP A 52 17.07 -1.51 -4.09
CA ASP A 52 16.82 -2.00 -2.72
C ASP A 52 18.08 -1.94 -1.81
N ALA A 53 19.25 -1.65 -2.38
CA ALA A 53 20.52 -1.68 -1.65
C ALA A 53 20.80 -0.44 -0.76
N GLU A 54 20.06 0.66 -0.91
CA GLU A 54 20.33 1.93 -0.19
C GLU A 54 19.34 2.24 0.95
N PHE A 55 18.58 1.25 1.44
CA PHE A 55 17.99 1.33 2.78
C PHE A 55 18.77 0.45 3.75
N ARG A 56 19.97 0.89 4.12
CA ARG A 56 20.60 0.38 5.34
C ARG A 56 19.79 0.89 6.53
N PRO A 57 19.16 0.03 7.35
CA PRO A 57 18.67 0.49 8.64
C PRO A 57 19.87 0.98 9.44
N VAL A 58 19.87 2.25 9.84
CA VAL A 58 20.77 2.73 10.90
C VAL A 58 20.43 1.91 12.13
N ALA A 59 21.26 0.92 12.42
CA ALA A 59 21.26 0.22 13.69
C ALA A 59 21.60 1.25 14.77
N GLY A 60 20.59 1.70 15.52
CA GLY A 60 20.84 2.71 16.55
C GLY A 60 19.60 3.30 17.21
N LEU A 61 18.65 2.49 17.66
CA LEU A 61 17.71 2.90 18.72
C LEU A 61 17.59 1.79 19.77
N PRO A 62 17.77 2.09 21.07
CA PRO A 62 17.62 1.11 22.14
C PRO A 62 16.15 0.68 22.29
N PRO A 63 15.87 -0.51 22.84
CA PRO A 63 14.51 -0.98 23.08
C PRO A 63 13.79 -0.04 24.05
N VAL A 64 12.67 0.55 23.62
CA VAL A 64 11.79 1.31 24.51
C VAL A 64 11.16 0.33 25.50
N ALA A 65 11.35 0.66 26.77
CA ALA A 65 10.93 -0.09 27.93
C ALA A 65 9.44 -0.44 27.91
N GLU A 66 9.19 -1.65 28.39
CA GLU A 66 7.87 -2.26 28.62
C GLU A 66 6.99 -1.35 29.49
N LEU A 67 5.79 -1.03 29.01
CA LEU A 67 4.72 -0.46 29.82
C LEU A 67 3.82 -1.59 30.36
N PRO A 68 3.33 -1.48 31.61
CA PRO A 68 2.64 -2.56 32.29
C PRO A 68 1.27 -2.88 31.68
N THR A 69 1.10 -4.15 31.33
CA THR A 69 -0.16 -4.79 30.98
C THR A 69 -1.12 -4.75 32.16
N GLY A 70 -2.23 -4.04 32.02
CA GLY A 70 -3.24 -3.93 33.07
C GLY A 70 -4.61 -3.55 32.55
N ILE A 71 -5.13 -4.26 31.54
CA ILE A 71 -6.57 -4.27 31.24
C ILE A 71 -6.96 -5.70 30.86
N ASP A 72 -7.70 -6.37 31.74
CA ASP A 72 -8.40 -7.62 31.45
C ASP A 72 -9.59 -7.30 30.54
N LEU A 73 -9.52 -7.71 29.27
CA LEU A 73 -10.57 -7.53 28.26
C LEU A 73 -11.15 -8.91 27.89
N PRO A 74 -12.49 -9.05 27.86
CA PRO A 74 -13.17 -10.32 27.58
C PRO A 74 -12.86 -10.88 26.17
N PRO A 75 -12.93 -12.21 25.98
CA PRO A 75 -12.40 -12.91 24.80
C PRO A 75 -13.13 -12.64 23.48
N GLU A 76 -14.24 -11.90 23.47
CA GLU A 76 -15.12 -11.72 22.31
C GLU A 76 -14.80 -10.46 21.48
N ALA A 77 -13.90 -9.60 21.95
CA ALA A 77 -13.44 -8.40 21.23
C ALA A 77 -12.00 -8.56 20.72
N ARG A 78 -11.65 -9.71 20.16
CA ARG A 78 -10.37 -9.87 19.44
C ARG A 78 -10.51 -9.18 18.07
N PRO A 79 -9.94 -7.98 17.84
CA PRO A 79 -9.76 -7.54 16.46
C PRO A 79 -8.90 -8.59 15.77
N ARG A 80 -9.31 -9.01 14.57
CA ARG A 80 -8.39 -9.71 13.66
C ARG A 80 -7.11 -8.87 13.56
N PRO A 81 -5.92 -9.46 13.44
CA PRO A 81 -4.70 -8.68 13.24
C PRO A 81 -4.86 -7.86 11.95
N VAL A 82 -5.33 -6.63 12.09
CA VAL A 82 -5.07 -5.56 11.14
C VAL A 82 -3.58 -5.39 11.24
N ALA A 83 -2.88 -5.78 10.18
CA ALA A 83 -1.48 -5.46 10.03
C ALA A 83 -1.35 -3.96 10.27
N VAL A 84 -0.79 -3.60 11.43
CA VAL A 84 -0.39 -2.22 11.71
C VAL A 84 0.73 -1.94 10.73
N LEU A 85 0.36 -1.35 9.60
CA LEU A 85 1.31 -0.79 8.65
C LEU A 85 2.05 0.34 9.39
N PRO A 86 3.38 0.38 9.31
CA PRO A 86 4.16 1.42 9.97
C PRO A 86 3.78 2.80 9.43
N ASP A 87 3.80 3.75 10.36
CA ASP A 87 3.60 5.19 10.23
C ASP A 87 3.94 5.74 8.83
N ALA A 88 2.94 6.36 8.18
CA ALA A 88 3.07 7.03 6.89
C ALA A 88 3.83 8.36 7.03
N GLY A 89 5.10 8.29 7.43
CA GLY A 89 6.00 9.44 7.44
C GLY A 89 6.61 9.67 6.07
N THR A 90 6.01 10.53 5.23
CA THR A 90 6.64 11.32 4.14
C THR A 90 7.77 10.69 3.29
N GLY A 91 7.76 9.37 3.13
CA GLY A 91 8.81 8.60 2.48
C GLY A 91 8.27 7.86 1.27
N ARG A 92 9.12 7.66 0.24
CA ARG A 92 8.85 6.74 -0.86
C ARG A 92 8.34 5.41 -0.26
N PRO A 93 7.18 4.89 -0.69
CA PRO A 93 6.69 3.62 -0.18
C PRO A 93 7.74 2.52 -0.42
N PRO A 94 7.94 1.60 0.54
CA PRO A 94 8.98 0.58 0.42
C PRO A 94 8.72 -0.32 -0.78
N ALA A 95 9.78 -0.76 -1.45
CA ALA A 95 9.70 -1.52 -2.70
C ALA A 95 8.91 -2.82 -2.55
N ALA A 96 9.01 -3.49 -1.40
CA ALA A 96 8.21 -4.69 -1.09
C ALA A 96 6.70 -4.41 -1.09
N VAL A 97 6.27 -3.25 -0.57
CA VAL A 97 4.86 -2.83 -0.57
C VAL A 97 4.43 -2.47 -1.99
N LEU A 98 5.26 -1.73 -2.73
CA LEU A 98 5.01 -1.41 -4.14
C LEU A 98 4.80 -2.67 -4.99
N ARG A 99 5.68 -3.66 -4.86
CA ARG A 99 5.58 -4.95 -5.56
C ARG A 99 4.29 -5.68 -5.22
N ARG A 100 4.02 -5.87 -3.93
CA ARG A 100 2.84 -6.61 -3.48
C ARG A 100 1.54 -5.95 -3.95
N THR A 101 1.43 -4.63 -3.81
CA THR A 101 0.23 -3.91 -4.24
C THR A 101 0.08 -3.95 -5.77
N ALA A 102 1.18 -3.80 -6.52
CA ALA A 102 1.14 -3.92 -7.97
C ALA A 102 0.66 -5.30 -8.41
N GLU A 103 1.19 -6.38 -7.82
CA GLU A 103 0.78 -7.75 -8.12
C GLU A 103 -0.70 -7.98 -7.86
N GLN A 104 -1.20 -7.55 -6.70
CA GLN A 104 -2.62 -7.65 -6.36
C GLN A 104 -3.51 -6.88 -7.33
N MET A 105 -3.11 -5.67 -7.72
CA MET A 105 -3.88 -4.82 -8.63
C MET A 105 -3.84 -5.34 -10.08
N VAL A 106 -2.75 -5.98 -10.49
CA VAL A 106 -2.65 -6.66 -11.80
C VAL A 106 -3.52 -7.92 -11.81
N GLU A 107 -3.48 -8.73 -10.75
CA GLU A 107 -4.31 -9.93 -10.62
C GLU A 107 -5.80 -9.58 -10.62
N ALA A 108 -6.17 -8.49 -9.92
CA ALA A 108 -7.54 -7.99 -9.89
C ALA A 108 -7.96 -7.24 -11.17
N GLY A 109 -7.06 -7.05 -12.15
CA GLY A 109 -7.35 -6.40 -13.42
C GLY A 109 -7.51 -4.88 -13.35
N TRP A 110 -7.02 -4.23 -12.30
CA TRP A 110 -7.02 -2.77 -12.13
C TRP A 110 -5.83 -2.10 -12.81
N LEU A 111 -4.67 -2.77 -12.78
CA LEU A 111 -3.43 -2.30 -13.38
C LEU A 111 -2.94 -3.27 -14.45
N LEU A 112 -2.16 -2.74 -15.39
CA LEU A 112 -1.39 -3.51 -16.35
C LEU A 112 0.10 -3.26 -16.13
N ASP A 113 0.84 -4.36 -16.03
CA ASP A 113 2.30 -4.34 -16.09
C ASP A 113 2.75 -4.38 -17.56
N GLU A 114 3.45 -3.34 -17.98
CA GLU A 114 3.91 -3.20 -19.36
C GLU A 114 5.15 -4.05 -19.65
N ARG A 115 5.83 -4.59 -18.63
CA ARG A 115 6.93 -5.55 -18.83
C ARG A 115 6.40 -6.96 -19.13
N ARG A 116 5.13 -7.23 -18.83
CA ARG A 116 4.44 -8.51 -19.03
C ARG A 116 3.56 -8.55 -20.28
N ALA A 117 3.45 -7.44 -21.02
CA ALA A 117 2.58 -7.28 -22.18
C ALA A 117 3.31 -7.46 -23.50
#